data_AF-N9N386-F1
#
_entry.id   AF-N9N386-F1
#
_cell.length_a   1.000
_cell.length_b   1.000
_cell.length_c   1.000
_cell.angle_alpha   90.00
_cell.angle_beta   90.00
_cell.angle_gamma   90.00
#
_symmetry.space_group_name_H-M   'P 1'
#
loop_
_entity.id
_entity.type
_entity.pdbx_description
1 polymer ?
#
loop_
_entity_poly.entity_id
_entity_poly.type
_entity_poly.pdbx_seq_one_letter_code
_entity_poly.pdbx_strand_id
1 'polypeptide(L)'
;MPKLGNLAVNKFKILLILIAGFTAACSQADNTNKLTEQEVENDLNKAREASLYAQFNQLYYTKFVFSAAYEEATQVSKTNDQLLNFASYQAHAIKTTYDTLGINLSGDLKALSEGKNSAMTLNALDALCVGNKFIGKYSALKVKSGSKISPDVKDLSDKALALQPEIEKILKNSANPMDDIQCLKLK
;
A
#
# COMPACT_ATOMS: atom_id res chain seq x y z
N MET A 1 74.35 -32.81 -8.19
CA MET A 1 73.29 -31.84 -8.55
C MET A 1 71.95 -32.58 -8.67
N PRO A 2 71.04 -32.51 -7.68
CA PRO A 2 69.72 -33.12 -7.82
C PRO A 2 68.82 -32.18 -8.62
N LYS A 3 68.20 -32.71 -9.69
CA LYS A 3 67.16 -32.02 -10.47
C LYS A 3 65.89 -31.88 -9.61
N LEU A 4 65.79 -30.78 -8.85
CA LEU A 4 64.50 -30.25 -8.40
C LEU A 4 63.75 -29.78 -9.65
N GLY A 5 62.87 -30.59 -10.21
CA GLY A 5 62.12 -30.19 -11.41
C GLY A 5 60.79 -30.89 -11.65
N ASN A 6 60.59 -32.12 -11.17
CA ASN A 6 59.40 -32.89 -11.59
C ASN A 6 58.24 -32.92 -10.60
N LEU A 7 58.46 -32.69 -9.30
CA LEU A 7 57.36 -32.78 -8.32
C LEU A 7 56.51 -31.49 -8.26
N ALA A 8 57.13 -30.32 -8.46
CA ALA A 8 56.43 -29.03 -8.44
C ALA A 8 55.54 -28.82 -9.68
N VAL A 9 56.00 -29.30 -10.86
CA VAL A 9 55.28 -29.15 -12.14
C VAL A 9 53.97 -29.94 -12.15
N ASN A 10 53.93 -31.14 -11.55
CA ASN A 10 52.70 -31.94 -11.48
C ASN A 10 51.66 -31.35 -10.51
N LYS A 11 52.07 -30.77 -9.38
CA LYS A 11 51.15 -30.10 -8.45
C LYS A 11 50.57 -28.80 -9.04
N PHE A 12 51.37 -28.06 -9.80
CA PHE A 12 50.94 -26.82 -10.47
C PHE A 12 49.97 -27.10 -11.63
N LYS A 13 50.19 -28.18 -12.39
CA LYS A 13 49.26 -28.63 -13.45
C LYS A 13 47.92 -29.09 -12.90
N ILE A 14 47.90 -29.81 -11.79
CA ILE A 14 46.65 -30.25 -11.13
C ILE A 14 45.86 -29.04 -10.58
N LEU A 15 46.55 -28.05 -10.02
CA LEU A 15 45.93 -26.80 -9.55
C LEU A 15 45.30 -25.99 -10.71
N LEU A 16 45.98 -25.91 -11.85
CA LEU A 16 45.45 -25.24 -13.05
C LEU A 16 44.22 -25.95 -13.64
N ILE A 17 44.17 -27.28 -13.61
CA ILE A 17 43.02 -28.07 -14.07
C ILE A 17 41.81 -27.87 -13.11
N LEU A 18 42.05 -27.80 -11.80
CA LEU A 18 41.01 -27.51 -10.81
C LEU A 18 40.43 -26.10 -10.98
N ILE A 19 41.28 -25.09 -11.22
CA ILE A 19 40.81 -23.70 -11.43
C ILE A 19 40.02 -23.57 -12.75
N ALA A 20 40.41 -24.29 -13.81
CA ALA A 20 39.67 -24.32 -15.08
C ALA A 20 38.31 -25.04 -14.97
N GLY A 21 38.18 -26.01 -14.07
CA GLY A 21 36.89 -26.66 -13.79
C GLY A 21 35.88 -25.74 -13.09
N PHE A 22 36.35 -24.85 -12.22
CA PHE A 22 35.49 -23.87 -11.53
C PHE A 22 35.01 -22.73 -12.44
N THR A 23 35.77 -22.36 -13.49
CA THR A 23 35.33 -21.32 -14.43
C THR A 23 34.33 -21.83 -15.48
N ALA A 24 34.35 -23.13 -15.80
CA ALA A 24 33.35 -23.75 -16.68
C ALA A 24 31.98 -23.95 -15.99
N ALA A 25 31.96 -24.14 -14.67
CA ALA A 25 30.73 -24.31 -13.90
C ALA A 25 29.91 -23.01 -13.74
N CYS A 26 30.54 -21.83 -13.84
CA CYS A 26 29.83 -20.55 -13.84
C CYS A 26 29.45 -20.05 -15.25
N SER A 27 30.01 -20.64 -16.31
CA SER A 27 29.69 -20.28 -17.70
C SER A 27 28.46 -21.00 -18.25
N GLN A 28 27.91 -21.97 -17.52
CA GLN A 28 26.68 -22.70 -17.85
C GLN A 28 25.50 -22.34 -16.93
N ALA A 29 25.50 -21.13 -16.35
CA ALA A 29 24.23 -20.54 -15.94
C ALA A 29 23.44 -20.25 -17.22
N ASP A 30 22.56 -21.18 -17.56
CA ASP A 30 21.71 -21.17 -18.74
C ASP A 30 20.94 -19.84 -18.78
N ASN A 31 21.40 -18.89 -19.60
CA ASN A 31 20.77 -17.57 -19.80
C ASN A 31 19.48 -17.67 -20.63
N THR A 32 18.94 -18.88 -20.81
CA THR A 32 17.76 -19.18 -21.63
C THR A 32 16.44 -18.77 -20.98
N ASN A 33 16.43 -18.50 -19.67
CA ASN A 33 15.25 -18.03 -18.93
C ASN A 33 15.43 -16.60 -18.36
N LYS A 34 16.02 -15.67 -19.13
CA LYS A 34 15.93 -14.25 -18.76
C LYS A 34 14.50 -13.79 -19.01
N LEU A 35 13.78 -13.48 -17.93
CA LEU A 35 12.49 -12.80 -18.00
C LEU A 35 12.63 -11.56 -18.89
N THR A 36 11.72 -11.42 -19.84
CA THR A 36 11.62 -10.22 -20.66
C THR A 36 11.20 -9.04 -19.78
N GLU A 37 11.59 -7.82 -20.15
CA GLU A 37 11.15 -6.61 -19.45
C GLU A 37 9.61 -6.54 -19.34
N GLN A 38 8.91 -7.04 -20.37
CA GLN A 38 7.45 -7.11 -20.40
C GLN A 38 6.88 -8.11 -19.38
N GLU A 39 7.51 -9.26 -19.17
CA GLU A 39 7.10 -10.21 -18.13
C GLU A 39 7.33 -9.62 -16.74
N VAL A 40 8.46 -8.94 -16.52
CA VAL A 40 8.75 -8.25 -15.26
C VAL A 40 7.71 -7.16 -14.98
N GLU A 41 7.39 -6.31 -15.96
CA GLU A 41 6.40 -5.24 -15.77
C GLU A 41 4.99 -5.81 -15.52
N ASN A 42 4.61 -6.89 -16.21
CA ASN A 42 3.34 -7.56 -15.97
C ASN A 42 3.26 -8.14 -14.55
N ASP A 43 4.31 -8.77 -14.05
CA ASP A 43 4.34 -9.32 -12.70
C ASP A 43 4.32 -8.22 -11.64
N LEU A 44 5.02 -7.11 -11.88
CA LEU A 44 4.95 -5.93 -11.02
C LEU A 44 3.54 -5.33 -10.99
N ASN A 45 2.86 -5.24 -12.13
CA ASN A 45 1.49 -4.74 -12.18
C ASN A 45 0.51 -5.65 -11.45
N LYS A 46 0.59 -6.97 -11.63
CA LYS A 46 -0.20 -7.93 -10.84
C LYS A 46 0.07 -7.81 -9.34
N ALA A 47 1.33 -7.65 -8.93
CA ALA A 47 1.68 -7.48 -7.53
C ALA A 47 1.12 -6.16 -6.94
N ARG A 48 1.14 -5.07 -7.72
CA ARG A 48 0.55 -3.78 -7.34
C ARG A 48 -0.97 -3.87 -7.24
N GLU A 49 -1.65 -4.54 -8.17
CA GLU A 49 -3.09 -4.79 -8.08
C GLU A 49 -3.44 -5.62 -6.85
N ALA A 50 -2.70 -6.71 -6.60
CA ALA A 50 -2.88 -7.54 -5.40
C ALA A 50 -2.66 -6.73 -4.11
N SER A 51 -1.67 -5.84 -4.09
CA SER A 51 -1.44 -4.91 -2.98
C SER A 51 -2.63 -3.97 -2.75
N LEU A 52 -3.24 -3.47 -3.82
CA LEU A 52 -4.42 -2.62 -3.72
C LEU A 52 -5.61 -3.39 -3.10
N TYR A 53 -5.88 -4.61 -3.57
CA TYR A 53 -6.92 -5.45 -2.98
C TYR A 53 -6.65 -5.81 -1.52
N ALA A 54 -5.38 -6.07 -1.16
CA ALA A 54 -5.00 -6.33 0.22
C ALA A 54 -5.28 -5.12 1.13
N GLN A 55 -4.97 -3.91 0.64
CA GLN A 55 -5.26 -2.66 1.36
C GLN A 55 -6.78 -2.42 1.50
N PHE A 56 -7.58 -2.76 0.50
CA PHE A 56 -9.04 -2.69 0.58
C PHE A 56 -9.64 -3.67 1.58
N ASN A 57 -9.11 -4.89 1.64
CA ASN A 57 -9.49 -5.85 2.67
C ASN A 57 -9.10 -5.33 4.06
N GLN A 58 -7.92 -4.73 4.21
CA GLN A 58 -7.51 -4.11 5.47
C GLN A 58 -8.45 -2.97 5.86
N LEU A 59 -8.81 -2.09 4.92
CA LEU A 59 -9.78 -1.01 5.12
C LEU A 59 -11.12 -1.56 5.66
N TYR A 60 -11.64 -2.62 5.04
CA TYR A 60 -12.90 -3.23 5.46
C TYR A 60 -12.90 -3.58 6.95
N TYR A 61 -11.82 -4.16 7.47
CA TYR A 61 -11.72 -4.49 8.89
C TYR A 61 -11.43 -3.27 9.76
N THR A 62 -10.57 -2.35 9.33
CA THR A 62 -10.24 -1.15 10.12
C THR A 62 -11.40 -0.17 10.23
N LYS A 63 -12.40 -0.24 9.32
CA LYS A 63 -13.66 0.49 9.39
C LYS A 63 -14.33 0.41 10.77
N PHE A 64 -14.40 -0.78 11.36
CA PHE A 64 -15.05 -0.97 12.67
C PHE A 64 -14.28 -0.28 13.79
N VAL A 65 -12.94 -0.35 13.73
CA VAL A 65 -12.05 0.33 14.70
C VAL A 65 -12.19 1.84 14.59
N PHE A 66 -12.18 2.39 13.38
CA PHE A 66 -12.34 3.83 13.17
C PHE A 66 -13.75 4.33 13.50
N SER A 67 -14.78 3.52 13.29
CA SER A 67 -16.14 3.85 13.73
C SER A 67 -16.22 3.98 15.25
N ALA A 68 -15.68 3.01 15.99
CA ALA A 68 -15.63 3.08 17.45
C ALA A 68 -14.79 4.28 17.92
N ALA A 69 -13.61 4.47 17.32
CA ALA A 69 -12.75 5.61 17.64
C ALA A 69 -13.41 6.95 17.32
N TYR A 70 -14.22 7.03 16.27
CA TYR A 70 -15.03 8.21 15.96
C TYR A 70 -16.00 8.52 17.09
N GLU A 71 -16.74 7.52 17.58
CA GLU A 71 -17.72 7.68 18.66
C GLU A 71 -17.03 8.11 19.97
N GLU A 72 -15.88 7.50 20.28
CA GLU A 72 -15.11 7.75 21.50
C GLU A 72 -14.18 8.99 21.44
N ALA A 73 -14.09 9.68 20.30
CA ALA A 73 -13.28 10.88 20.12
C ALA A 73 -13.87 12.11 20.85
N THR A 74 -13.97 12.03 22.18
CA THR A 74 -14.42 13.07 23.11
C THR A 74 -13.27 13.72 23.87
N GLN A 75 -12.14 13.02 23.99
CA GLN A 75 -10.90 13.50 24.60
C GLN A 75 -9.66 13.02 23.82
N VAL A 76 -8.55 13.76 23.98
CA VAL A 76 -7.26 13.36 23.39
C VAL A 76 -6.71 12.15 24.15
N SER A 77 -6.28 11.13 23.41
CA SER A 77 -5.71 9.91 23.98
C SER A 77 -4.54 9.41 23.13
N LYS A 78 -3.60 8.71 23.75
CA LYS A 78 -2.47 8.08 23.03
C LYS A 78 -2.97 7.07 21.98
N THR A 79 -4.04 6.36 22.28
CA THR A 79 -4.65 5.39 21.35
C THR A 79 -5.17 6.10 20.11
N ASN A 80 -5.97 7.16 20.28
CA ASN A 80 -6.51 7.90 19.14
C ASN A 80 -5.43 8.67 18.39
N ASP A 81 -4.33 9.06 19.05
CA ASP A 81 -3.15 9.61 18.36
C ASP A 81 -2.52 8.58 17.42
N GLN A 82 -2.37 7.33 17.84
CA GLN A 82 -1.85 6.28 16.95
C GLN A 82 -2.85 5.92 15.85
N LEU A 83 -4.16 5.91 16.16
CA LEU A 83 -5.19 5.69 15.14
C LEU A 83 -5.23 6.82 14.11
N LEU A 84 -4.98 8.07 14.52
CA LEU A 84 -4.90 9.21 13.59
C LEU A 84 -3.73 9.04 12.62
N ASN A 85 -2.56 8.69 13.16
CA ASN A 85 -1.39 8.39 12.34
C ASN A 85 -1.71 7.25 11.37
N PHE A 86 -2.25 6.15 11.89
CA PHE A 86 -2.56 4.97 11.11
C PHE A 86 -3.57 5.26 9.98
N ALA A 87 -4.67 5.96 10.27
CA ALA A 87 -5.66 6.37 9.26
C ALA A 87 -5.04 7.26 8.18
N SER A 88 -4.21 8.24 8.59
CA SER A 88 -3.56 9.17 7.67
C SER A 88 -2.57 8.45 6.73
N TYR A 89 -1.75 7.55 7.28
CA TYR A 89 -0.83 6.74 6.47
C TYR A 89 -1.56 5.72 5.60
N GLN A 90 -2.68 5.15 6.07
CA GLN A 90 -3.48 4.22 5.27
C GLN A 90 -4.10 4.92 4.05
N ALA A 91 -4.69 6.10 4.22
CA ALA A 91 -5.20 6.90 3.09
C ALA A 91 -4.09 7.26 2.10
N HIS A 92 -2.91 7.61 2.61
CA HIS A 92 -1.75 7.89 1.78
C HIS A 92 -1.26 6.67 0.99
N ALA A 93 -1.15 5.50 1.62
CA ALA A 93 -0.71 4.27 0.99
C ALA A 93 -1.61 3.87 -0.19
N ILE A 94 -2.93 4.03 -0.03
CA ILE A 94 -3.90 3.80 -1.11
C ILE A 94 -3.62 4.75 -2.27
N LYS A 95 -3.50 6.06 -2.01
CA LYS A 95 -3.19 7.04 -3.05
C LYS A 95 -1.89 6.68 -3.79
N THR A 96 -0.83 6.36 -3.06
CA THR A 96 0.47 5.97 -3.65
C THR A 96 0.36 4.71 -4.49
N THR A 97 -0.47 3.74 -4.08
CA THR A 97 -0.72 2.52 -4.86
C THR A 97 -1.46 2.84 -6.16
N TYR A 98 -2.46 3.72 -6.13
CA TYR A 98 -3.13 4.25 -7.32
C TYR A 98 -2.14 4.94 -8.27
N ASP A 99 -1.33 5.86 -7.74
CA ASP A 99 -0.32 6.58 -8.53
C ASP A 99 0.68 5.61 -9.18
N THR A 100 1.10 4.56 -8.46
CA THR A 100 2.05 3.55 -8.94
C THR A 100 1.44 2.63 -10.00
N LEU A 101 0.14 2.38 -9.95
CA LEU A 101 -0.61 1.65 -10.98
C LEU A 101 -0.97 2.52 -12.19
N GLY A 102 -0.66 3.82 -12.15
CA GLY A 102 -1.11 4.77 -13.17
C GLY A 102 -2.64 4.98 -13.18
N ILE A 103 -3.33 4.61 -12.11
CA ILE A 103 -4.78 4.77 -11.98
C ILE A 103 -5.08 6.15 -11.39
N ASN A 104 -5.83 6.97 -12.13
CA ASN A 104 -6.32 8.23 -11.59
C ASN A 104 -7.44 7.98 -10.58
N LEU A 105 -7.19 8.25 -9.29
CA LEU A 105 -8.17 8.02 -8.21
C LEU A 105 -9.51 8.73 -8.46
N SER A 106 -9.51 10.00 -8.86
CA SER A 106 -10.77 10.73 -9.14
C SER A 106 -11.52 10.14 -10.34
N GLY A 107 -10.79 9.73 -11.39
CA GLY A 107 -11.36 9.01 -12.52
C GLY A 107 -11.97 7.67 -12.14
N ASP A 108 -11.32 6.94 -11.23
CA ASP A 108 -11.80 5.66 -10.71
C ASP A 108 -13.05 5.83 -9.83
N LEU A 109 -13.04 6.82 -8.94
CA LEU A 109 -14.23 7.20 -8.14
C LEU A 109 -15.41 7.59 -9.03
N LYS A 110 -15.15 8.34 -10.12
CA LYS A 110 -16.17 8.65 -11.11
C LYS A 110 -16.70 7.38 -11.79
N ALA A 111 -15.82 6.47 -12.21
CA ALA A 111 -16.23 5.21 -12.81
C ALA A 111 -17.12 4.39 -11.86
N LEU A 112 -16.76 4.29 -10.58
CA LEU A 112 -17.56 3.65 -9.53
C LEU A 112 -18.96 4.29 -9.43
N SER A 113 -19.02 5.63 -9.42
CA SER A 113 -20.28 6.38 -9.33
C SER A 113 -21.22 6.16 -10.53
N GLU A 114 -20.65 5.84 -11.69
CA GLU A 114 -21.37 5.58 -12.94
C GLU A 114 -21.69 4.09 -13.14
N GLY A 115 -21.38 3.23 -12.16
CA GLY A 115 -21.56 1.77 -12.26
C GLY A 115 -20.63 1.10 -13.28
N LYS A 116 -19.52 1.75 -13.62
CA LYS A 116 -18.50 1.24 -14.56
C LYS A 116 -17.42 0.47 -13.80
N ASN A 117 -16.55 -0.19 -14.55
CA ASN A 117 -15.38 -0.87 -13.98
C ASN A 117 -14.53 0.13 -13.20
N SER A 118 -14.40 -0.13 -11.91
CA SER A 118 -13.57 0.62 -10.98
C SER A 118 -12.71 -0.34 -10.17
N ALA A 119 -11.48 0.05 -9.87
CA ALA A 119 -10.66 -0.67 -8.91
C ALA A 119 -11.25 -0.51 -7.51
N MET A 120 -11.69 0.70 -7.15
CA MET A 120 -12.39 0.98 -5.89
C MET A 120 -13.70 0.21 -5.80
N THR A 121 -13.97 -0.38 -4.64
CA THR A 121 -15.26 -1.00 -4.33
C THR A 121 -16.07 -0.11 -3.40
N LEU A 122 -17.41 -0.25 -3.39
CA LEU A 122 -18.26 0.47 -2.44
C LEU A 122 -17.88 0.21 -0.98
N ASN A 123 -17.48 -1.02 -0.64
CA ASN A 123 -17.05 -1.39 0.72
C ASN A 123 -15.74 -0.70 1.11
N ALA A 124 -14.76 -0.67 0.20
CA ALA A 124 -13.51 0.06 0.43
C ALA A 124 -13.75 1.57 0.52
N LEU A 125 -14.65 2.11 -0.30
CA LEU A 125 -15.03 3.51 -0.29
C LEU A 125 -15.73 3.90 1.03
N ASP A 126 -16.67 3.08 1.52
CA ASP A 126 -17.31 3.25 2.83
C ASP A 126 -16.27 3.22 3.97
N ALA A 127 -15.35 2.26 3.95
CA ALA A 127 -14.30 2.15 4.96
C ALA A 127 -13.34 3.35 4.96
N LEU A 128 -12.90 3.81 3.77
CA LEU A 128 -12.07 4.99 3.62
C LEU A 128 -12.79 6.24 4.15
N CYS A 129 -14.09 6.37 3.83
CA CYS A 129 -14.95 7.44 4.31
C CYS A 129 -15.05 7.46 5.85
N VAL A 130 -15.21 6.30 6.49
CA VAL A 130 -15.22 6.19 7.97
C VAL A 130 -13.87 6.63 8.56
N GLY A 131 -12.75 6.17 7.98
CA GLY A 131 -11.41 6.59 8.40
C GLY A 131 -11.21 8.10 8.29
N ASN A 132 -11.64 8.71 7.19
CA ASN A 132 -11.59 10.15 6.97
C ASN A 132 -12.46 10.93 7.97
N LYS A 133 -13.68 10.44 8.29
CA LYS A 133 -14.50 11.07 9.34
C LYS A 133 -13.81 11.07 10.69
N PHE A 134 -13.18 9.96 11.06
CA PHE A 134 -12.36 9.87 12.27
C PHE A 134 -11.20 10.88 12.24
N ILE A 135 -10.44 10.95 11.13
CA ILE A 135 -9.37 11.94 10.94
C ILE A 135 -9.91 13.36 11.19
N GLY A 136 -11.05 13.72 10.57
CA GLY A 136 -11.65 15.05 10.69
C GLY A 136 -12.06 15.39 12.11
N LYS A 137 -12.82 14.50 12.76
CA LYS A 137 -13.31 14.70 14.13
C LYS A 137 -12.17 14.78 15.14
N TYR A 138 -11.23 13.85 15.08
CA TYR A 138 -10.15 13.79 16.05
C TYR A 138 -9.10 14.89 15.83
N SER A 139 -8.81 15.27 14.59
CA SER A 139 -7.94 16.42 14.31
C SER A 139 -8.54 17.72 14.85
N ALA A 140 -9.85 17.93 14.65
CA ALA A 140 -10.55 19.09 15.21
C ALA A 140 -10.51 19.10 16.76
N LEU A 141 -10.65 17.93 17.39
CA LEU A 141 -10.52 17.80 18.84
C LEU A 141 -9.12 18.19 19.34
N LYS A 142 -8.06 17.70 18.67
CA LYS A 142 -6.68 18.04 19.03
C LYS A 142 -6.39 19.54 18.89
N VAL A 143 -6.91 20.18 17.85
CA VAL A 143 -6.80 21.63 17.68
C VAL A 143 -7.47 22.37 18.84
N LYS A 144 -8.70 21.97 19.21
CA LYS A 144 -9.44 22.58 20.33
C LYS A 144 -8.74 22.40 21.69
N SER A 145 -8.07 21.27 21.91
CA SER A 145 -7.34 21.00 23.15
C SER A 145 -5.92 21.59 23.20
N GLY A 146 -5.48 22.29 22.15
CA GLY A 146 -4.11 22.80 22.02
C GLY A 146 -3.05 21.70 21.81
N SER A 147 -3.48 20.48 21.48
CA SER A 147 -2.59 19.35 21.20
C SER A 147 -2.02 19.44 19.78
N LYS A 148 -0.72 19.13 19.65
CA LYS A 148 -0.04 19.18 18.35
C LYS A 148 -0.31 17.93 17.53
N ILE A 149 -0.46 18.12 16.22
CA ILE A 149 -0.42 17.07 15.19
C ILE A 149 0.91 17.26 14.46
N SER A 150 1.64 16.18 14.17
CA SER A 150 2.89 16.30 13.41
C SER A 150 2.61 16.86 12.01
N PRO A 151 3.53 17.63 11.41
CA PRO A 151 3.32 18.21 10.08
C PRO A 151 2.97 17.18 9.01
N ASP A 152 3.66 16.03 9.02
CA ASP A 152 3.43 14.96 8.05
C ASP A 152 2.02 14.38 8.17
N VAL A 153 1.57 14.08 9.39
CA VAL A 153 0.22 13.53 9.62
C VAL A 153 -0.83 14.56 9.26
N LYS A 154 -0.57 15.85 9.50
CA LYS A 154 -1.47 16.93 9.11
C LYS A 154 -1.61 17.01 7.58
N ASP A 155 -0.52 17.01 6.83
CA ASP A 155 -0.56 17.05 5.36
C ASP A 155 -1.32 15.84 4.77
N LEU A 156 -1.04 14.64 5.28
CA LEU A 156 -1.75 13.43 4.87
C LEU A 156 -3.25 13.48 5.23
N SER A 157 -3.58 13.96 6.42
CA SER A 157 -4.97 14.17 6.87
C SER A 157 -5.70 15.15 5.97
N ASP A 158 -5.10 16.30 5.66
CA ASP A 158 -5.71 17.33 4.82
C ASP A 158 -6.02 16.79 3.41
N LYS A 159 -5.09 16.02 2.83
CA LYS A 159 -5.29 15.36 1.53
C LYS A 159 -6.43 14.33 1.57
N ALA A 160 -6.52 13.53 2.63
CA ALA A 160 -7.58 12.56 2.80
C ALA A 160 -8.96 13.25 2.93
N LEU A 161 -9.02 14.31 3.74
CA LEU A 161 -10.24 15.09 3.98
C LEU A 161 -10.71 15.86 2.74
N ALA A 162 -9.81 16.26 1.84
CA ALA A 162 -10.17 16.92 0.59
C ALA A 162 -11.06 16.04 -0.32
N LEU A 163 -10.92 14.71 -0.23
CA LEU A 163 -11.72 13.75 -1.01
C LEU A 163 -13.06 13.41 -0.35
N GLN A 164 -13.22 13.71 0.95
CA GLN A 164 -14.40 13.31 1.73
C GLN A 164 -15.74 13.75 1.11
N PRO A 165 -15.91 14.98 0.59
CA PRO A 165 -17.19 15.40 0.01
C PRO A 165 -17.59 14.60 -1.23
N GLU A 166 -16.63 14.28 -2.09
CA GLU A 166 -16.86 13.46 -3.29
C GLU A 166 -17.23 12.03 -2.90
N ILE A 167 -16.47 11.44 -1.96
CA ILE A 167 -16.71 10.10 -1.44
C ILE A 167 -18.14 9.98 -0.86
N GLU A 168 -18.54 10.92 0.00
CA GLU A 168 -19.89 10.90 0.58
C GLU A 168 -20.99 11.07 -0.46
N LYS A 169 -20.75 11.88 -1.50
CA LYS A 169 -21.71 12.05 -2.60
C LYS A 169 -21.92 10.72 -3.34
N ILE A 170 -20.84 9.99 -3.62
CA ILE A 170 -20.92 8.69 -4.28
C ILE A 170 -21.69 7.70 -3.41
N LEU A 171 -21.34 7.59 -2.13
CA LEU A 171 -21.98 6.67 -1.20
C LEU A 171 -23.49 6.95 -1.04
N LYS A 172 -23.91 8.21 -0.96
CA LYS A 172 -25.33 8.60 -0.87
C LYS A 172 -26.14 8.20 -2.12
N ASN A 173 -25.51 8.21 -3.28
CA ASN A 173 -26.16 7.93 -4.56
C ASN A 173 -26.02 6.46 -4.99
N SER A 174 -25.23 5.67 -4.27
CA SER A 174 -25.01 4.26 -4.56
C SER A 174 -26.21 3.44 -4.09
N ALA A 175 -26.57 2.40 -4.85
CA ALA A 175 -27.61 1.47 -4.44
C ALA A 175 -27.18 0.76 -3.15
N ASN A 176 -27.88 1.05 -2.05
CA ASN A 176 -27.60 0.50 -0.73
C ASN A 176 -28.90 -0.12 -0.15
N PRO A 177 -29.34 -1.26 -0.70
CA PRO A 177 -30.61 -1.88 -0.28
C PRO A 177 -30.59 -2.36 1.18
N MET A 178 -29.41 -2.55 1.77
CA MET A 178 -29.24 -3.02 3.15
C MET A 178 -29.11 -1.87 4.17
N ASP A 179 -29.09 -0.61 3.69
CA ASP A 179 -28.81 0.58 4.51
C ASP A 179 -27.59 0.41 5.45
N ASP A 180 -26.53 -0.21 4.94
CA ASP A 180 -25.40 -0.68 5.76
C ASP A 180 -24.11 0.14 5.64
N ILE A 181 -24.10 1.17 4.77
CA ILE A 181 -22.99 2.12 4.64
C ILE A 181 -22.74 2.84 5.98
N GLN A 182 -21.63 2.46 6.63
CA GLN A 182 -21.31 2.94 7.98
C GLN A 182 -20.95 4.43 7.98
N CYS A 183 -20.28 4.91 6.95
CA CYS A 183 -19.86 6.31 6.87
C CYS A 183 -21.04 7.27 6.96
N LEU A 184 -22.18 6.93 6.36
CA LEU A 184 -23.37 7.78 6.37
C LEU A 184 -24.06 7.82 7.74
N LYS A 185 -23.79 6.83 8.61
CA LYS A 185 -24.32 6.77 9.98
C LYS A 185 -23.52 7.65 10.96
N LEU A 186 -22.25 7.93 10.66
CA LEU A 186 -21.38 8.79 11.46
C LEU A 186 -21.67 10.28 11.14
N LYS A 187 -22.10 11.05 12.15
CA LYS A 187 -22.47 12.48 11.99
C LYS A 187 -21.39 13.42 12.50
#